data_AF-A0A835LR56-F1
#
_entry.id   AF-A0A835LR56-F1
#
_cell.length_a   1.000
_cell.length_b   1.000
_cell.length_c   1.000
_cell.angle_alpha   90.00
_cell.angle_beta   90.00
_cell.angle_gamma   90.00
#
_symmetry.space_group_name_H-M   'P 1'
#
loop_
_entity.id
_entity.type
_entity.pdbx_description
1 polymer ?
#
loop_
_entity_poly.entity_id
_entity_poly.type
_entity_poly.pdbx_seq_one_letter_code
_entity_poly.pdbx_strand_id
1 'polypeptide(L)'
;MGVDETSDTPMEVNNTQDLSVERTGRGAVQCKRITKMREGELLNVQYNEDGQRIRESGNDLASYSGLLAESLISIVDYENWHAVGDEVRDLLWDIIKAKLNLTEDEKKGVVSDIGEKWKEFKSRLTMYCITPYKDQPEKLLKPPKKHEKNIRQEDWERFVKSRPTPKFQAIYLSFLGLKSGFFA
;
A
#
# COMPACT_ATOMS: atom_id res chain seq x y z
N MET A 1 3.47 -70.94 32.38
CA MET A 1 3.31 -70.44 31.00
C MET A 1 1.99 -69.70 30.95
N GLY A 2 2.02 -68.40 31.23
CA GLY A 2 0.86 -67.52 31.12
C GLY A 2 0.83 -66.93 29.71
N VAL A 3 -0.29 -67.08 29.04
CA VAL A 3 -0.64 -66.32 27.84
C VAL A 3 -0.99 -64.91 28.29
N ASP A 4 -0.29 -63.90 27.79
CA ASP A 4 -0.61 -62.51 28.05
C ASP A 4 -1.14 -61.85 26.79
N GLU A 5 -2.31 -61.25 26.96
CA GLU A 5 -3.11 -60.53 25.98
C GLU A 5 -2.40 -59.22 25.64
N THR A 6 -2.05 -59.00 24.37
CA THR A 6 -1.71 -57.66 23.91
C THR A 6 -3.00 -56.93 23.60
N SER A 7 -3.44 -56.14 24.59
CA SER A 7 -4.52 -55.17 24.48
C SER A 7 -4.07 -53.94 23.69
N ASP A 8 -4.82 -53.62 22.64
CA ASP A 8 -4.69 -52.39 21.87
C ASP A 8 -4.91 -51.17 22.77
N THR A 9 -3.89 -50.32 22.85
CA THR A 9 -4.01 -48.96 23.42
C THR A 9 -3.78 -47.97 22.28
N PRO A 10 -4.74 -47.07 21.95
CA PRO A 10 -4.48 -46.01 20.97
C PRO A 10 -3.64 -44.90 21.62
N MET A 11 -2.49 -44.60 21.05
CA MET A 11 -1.67 -43.46 21.44
C MET A 11 -2.26 -42.17 20.86
N GLU A 12 -2.74 -41.28 21.73
CA GLU A 12 -2.84 -39.84 21.44
C GLU A 12 -1.43 -39.25 21.30
N VAL A 13 -1.12 -38.62 20.16
CA VAL A 13 -0.08 -37.58 20.08
C VAL A 13 -0.49 -36.47 19.11
N ASN A 14 -1.03 -35.41 19.70
CA ASN A 14 -0.86 -33.99 19.43
C ASN A 14 -0.44 -33.51 18.02
N ASN A 15 -1.39 -32.80 17.40
CA ASN A 15 -1.27 -31.43 16.89
C ASN A 15 0.15 -30.92 16.58
N THR A 16 0.47 -30.78 15.30
CA THR A 16 1.46 -29.79 14.85
C THR A 16 0.90 -29.05 13.65
N GLN A 17 0.62 -27.78 13.90
CA GLN A 17 0.27 -26.75 12.93
C GLN A 17 1.33 -26.71 11.83
N ASP A 18 0.94 -26.97 10.58
CA ASP A 18 1.78 -26.60 9.44
C ASP A 18 1.59 -25.11 9.15
N LEU A 19 2.66 -24.39 9.44
CA LEU A 19 2.80 -22.95 9.38
C LEU A 19 2.67 -22.53 7.92
N SER A 20 1.52 -21.95 7.56
CA SER A 20 1.49 -21.00 6.44
C SER A 20 2.52 -19.93 6.77
N VAL A 21 3.70 -20.02 6.13
CA VAL A 21 4.70 -18.96 6.18
C VAL A 21 4.08 -17.76 5.50
N GLU A 22 3.34 -16.97 6.28
CA GLU A 22 2.99 -15.61 5.93
C GLU A 22 4.32 -14.92 5.70
N ARG A 23 4.65 -14.70 4.42
CA ARG A 23 5.77 -13.83 4.05
C ARG A 23 5.55 -12.54 4.81
N THR A 24 6.42 -12.25 5.77
CA THR A 24 6.40 -11.01 6.52
C THR A 24 6.65 -9.89 5.53
N GLY A 25 5.56 -9.37 4.96
CA GLY A 25 5.60 -8.20 4.11
C GLY A 25 6.26 -7.09 4.92
N ARG A 26 7.14 -6.31 4.27
CA ARG A 26 7.76 -5.14 4.91
C ARG A 26 6.66 -4.30 5.56
N GLY A 27 6.82 -3.97 6.85
CA GLY A 27 5.87 -3.16 7.61
C GLY A 27 5.59 -1.80 6.95
N ALA A 28 4.62 -1.05 7.48
CA ALA A 28 4.34 0.31 7.02
C ALA A 28 5.61 1.16 7.06
N VAL A 29 5.89 1.90 5.98
CA VAL A 29 7.06 2.77 5.91
C VAL A 29 6.90 3.85 6.97
N GLN A 30 7.80 3.90 7.94
CA GLN A 30 7.70 4.81 9.10
C GLN A 30 8.36 6.17 8.85
N CYS A 31 9.05 6.34 7.71
CA CYS A 31 9.82 7.55 7.33
C CYS A 31 10.60 8.17 8.50
N LYS A 32 11.19 7.33 9.38
CA LYS A 32 11.68 7.74 10.71
C LYS A 32 12.67 8.90 10.67
N ARG A 33 13.43 9.04 9.58
CA ARG A 33 14.38 10.14 9.42
C ARG A 33 13.66 11.47 9.27
N ILE A 34 12.62 11.54 8.43
CA ILE A 34 11.82 12.76 8.17
C ILE A 34 10.80 13.02 9.29
N THR A 35 10.11 11.98 9.78
CA THR A 35 9.03 12.14 10.77
C THR A 35 9.51 12.50 12.17
N LYS A 36 10.80 12.25 12.49
CA LYS A 36 11.42 12.63 13.76
C LYS A 36 12.17 13.97 13.72
N MET A 37 12.22 14.64 12.56
CA MET A 37 12.89 15.93 12.42
C MET A 37 12.15 16.99 13.23
N ARG A 38 12.91 17.86 13.90
CA ARG A 38 12.35 18.99 14.64
C ARG A 38 11.63 19.94 13.71
N GLU A 39 10.75 20.76 14.25
CA GLU A 39 10.14 21.85 13.50
C GLU A 39 11.23 22.83 13.03
N GLY A 40 11.20 23.19 11.75
CA GLY A 40 12.23 24.02 11.09
C GLY A 40 13.48 23.26 10.60
N GLU A 41 13.59 21.96 10.85
CA GLU A 41 14.68 21.14 10.30
C GLU A 41 14.28 20.59 8.91
N LEU A 42 15.14 20.80 7.91
CA LEU A 42 14.90 20.39 6.52
C LEU A 42 15.94 19.37 6.05
N LEU A 43 15.47 18.32 5.36
CA LEU A 43 16.34 17.34 4.72
C LEU A 43 16.72 17.82 3.31
N ASN A 44 18.02 17.93 3.04
CA ASN A 44 18.50 18.25 1.70
C ASN A 44 18.33 17.05 0.76
N VAL A 45 17.56 17.23 -0.30
CA VAL A 45 17.47 16.27 -1.41
C VAL A 45 18.66 16.53 -2.32
N GLN A 46 19.54 15.54 -2.45
CA GLN A 46 20.74 15.66 -3.26
C GLN A 46 20.46 15.18 -4.69
N TYR A 47 21.12 15.81 -5.65
CA TYR A 47 21.00 15.52 -7.07
C TYR A 47 22.38 15.22 -7.67
N ASN A 48 22.44 14.28 -8.62
CA ASN A 48 23.63 14.07 -9.45
C ASN A 48 23.68 15.10 -10.60
N GLU A 49 24.76 15.06 -11.38
CA GLU A 49 24.98 16.00 -12.50
C GLU A 49 23.89 15.94 -13.58
N ASP A 50 23.20 14.80 -13.70
CA ASP A 50 22.09 14.60 -14.62
C ASP A 50 20.73 15.08 -14.07
N GLY A 51 20.70 15.70 -12.89
CA GLY A 51 19.48 16.13 -12.22
C GLY A 51 18.66 14.98 -11.61
N GLN A 52 19.22 13.79 -11.47
CA GLN A 52 18.60 12.65 -10.80
C GLN A 52 18.90 12.67 -9.30
N ARG A 53 17.91 12.31 -8.49
CA ARG A 53 18.05 12.28 -7.03
C ARG A 53 19.06 11.22 -6.60
N ILE A 54 20.05 11.60 -5.80
CA ILE A 54 21.01 10.67 -5.20
C ILE A 54 20.28 9.72 -4.25
N ARG A 55 20.59 8.43 -4.40
CA ARG A 55 19.81 7.29 -3.89
C ARG A 55 19.26 7.45 -2.48
N GLU A 56 20.07 7.85 -1.51
CA GLU A 56 19.63 7.89 -0.11
C GLU A 56 18.61 9.00 0.15
N SER A 57 18.90 10.23 -0.28
CA SER A 57 17.99 11.37 -0.14
C SER A 57 16.76 11.26 -1.05
N GLY A 58 16.92 10.68 -2.25
CA GLY A 58 15.83 10.40 -3.17
C GLY A 58 14.87 9.34 -2.63
N ASN A 59 15.38 8.28 -1.99
CA ASN A 59 14.56 7.25 -1.35
C ASN A 59 13.72 7.81 -0.20
N ASP A 60 14.26 8.78 0.53
CA ASP A 60 13.57 9.47 1.61
C ASP A 60 12.40 10.30 1.11
N LEU A 61 12.64 11.12 0.09
CA LEU A 61 11.58 11.89 -0.57
C LEU A 61 10.50 10.96 -1.14
N ALA A 62 10.89 9.89 -1.83
CA ALA A 62 9.93 8.92 -2.39
C ALA A 62 9.13 8.19 -1.29
N SER A 63 9.78 7.84 -0.18
CA SER A 63 9.15 7.19 0.97
C SER A 63 8.14 8.13 1.64
N TYR A 64 8.52 9.38 1.86
CA TYR A 64 7.64 10.37 2.46
C TYR A 64 6.49 10.76 1.54
N SER A 65 6.75 10.87 0.23
CA SER A 65 5.70 11.05 -0.79
C SER A 65 4.67 9.91 -0.75
N GLY A 66 5.15 8.66 -0.62
CA GLY A 66 4.27 7.50 -0.44
C GLY A 66 3.45 7.56 0.84
N LEU A 67 4.06 8.00 1.96
CA LEU A 67 3.35 8.19 3.22
C LEU A 67 2.22 9.21 3.07
N LEU A 68 2.49 10.38 2.50
CA LEU A 68 1.48 11.43 2.28
C LEU A 68 0.38 10.94 1.34
N ALA A 69 0.74 10.22 0.28
CA ALA A 69 -0.21 9.64 -0.65
C ALA A 69 -1.17 8.65 0.02
N GLU A 70 -0.65 7.84 0.95
CA GLU A 70 -1.44 6.86 1.70
C GLU A 70 -2.29 7.50 2.81
N SER A 71 -1.84 8.60 3.42
CA SER A 71 -2.48 9.17 4.62
C SER A 71 -3.38 10.36 4.36
N LEU A 72 -3.17 11.12 3.27
CA LEU A 72 -3.86 12.39 3.03
C LEU A 72 -4.78 12.38 1.80
N ILE A 73 -4.61 11.41 0.89
CA ILE A 73 -5.40 11.37 -0.34
C ILE A 73 -6.42 10.24 -0.23
N SER A 74 -7.69 10.61 -0.33
CA SER A 74 -8.80 9.66 -0.30
C SER A 74 -8.67 8.61 -1.41
N ILE A 75 -8.92 7.34 -1.06
CA ILE A 75 -8.91 6.23 -2.02
C ILE A 75 -10.22 6.15 -2.82
N VAL A 76 -11.28 6.85 -2.40
CA VAL A 76 -12.63 6.78 -3.01
C VAL A 76 -13.11 8.07 -3.67
N ASP A 77 -12.70 9.24 -3.19
CA ASP A 77 -13.28 10.51 -3.67
C ASP A 77 -12.79 10.93 -5.06
N TYR A 78 -11.68 10.36 -5.52
CA TYR A 78 -11.05 10.69 -6.79
C TYR A 78 -10.89 9.45 -7.66
N GLU A 79 -11.40 9.51 -8.90
CA GLU A 79 -11.21 8.43 -9.88
C GLU A 79 -9.76 8.37 -10.37
N ASN A 80 -9.19 9.54 -10.70
CA ASN A 80 -7.84 9.69 -11.22
C ASN A 80 -7.15 10.93 -10.62
N TRP A 81 -5.83 11.02 -10.81
CA TRP A 81 -5.02 12.10 -10.21
C TRP A 81 -5.40 13.50 -10.71
N HIS A 82 -5.91 13.60 -11.94
CA HIS A 82 -6.32 14.89 -12.51
C HIS A 82 -7.57 15.46 -11.81
N ALA A 83 -8.42 14.60 -11.24
CA ALA A 83 -9.59 15.00 -10.46
C ALA A 83 -9.27 15.53 -9.06
N VAL A 84 -8.03 15.34 -8.57
CA VAL A 84 -7.59 15.92 -7.30
C VAL A 84 -7.43 17.43 -7.49
N GLY A 85 -8.18 18.21 -6.72
CA GLY A 85 -8.14 19.68 -6.80
C GLY A 85 -6.81 20.28 -6.34
N ASP A 86 -6.56 21.52 -6.76
CA ASP A 86 -5.31 22.21 -6.47
C ASP A 86 -5.12 22.47 -4.98
N GLU A 87 -6.19 22.67 -4.20
CA GLU A 87 -6.13 22.80 -2.73
C GLU A 87 -5.42 21.61 -2.07
N VAL A 88 -5.76 20.37 -2.46
CA VAL A 88 -5.13 19.17 -1.92
C VAL A 88 -3.69 19.05 -2.40
N ARG A 89 -3.41 19.41 -3.66
CA ARG A 89 -2.05 19.39 -4.22
C ARG A 89 -1.15 20.42 -3.53
N ASP A 90 -1.67 21.59 -3.23
CA ASP A 90 -0.98 22.65 -2.50
C ASP A 90 -0.74 22.26 -1.05
N LEU A 91 -1.72 21.65 -0.38
CA LEU A 91 -1.53 21.08 0.97
C LEU A 91 -0.41 20.03 1.00
N LEU A 92 -0.39 19.12 0.02
CA LEU A 92 0.67 18.10 -0.11
C LEU A 92 2.03 18.76 -0.33
N TRP A 93 2.09 19.81 -1.15
CA TRP A 93 3.29 20.59 -1.40
C TRP A 93 3.80 21.28 -0.11
N ASP A 94 2.92 21.94 0.62
CA ASP A 94 3.31 22.67 1.83
C ASP A 94 3.85 21.71 2.91
N ILE A 95 3.21 20.56 3.08
CA ILE A 95 3.65 19.54 4.05
C ILE A 95 5.02 18.97 3.66
N ILE A 96 5.24 18.66 2.39
CA ILE A 96 6.50 18.06 1.95
C ILE A 96 7.65 19.08 1.99
N LYS A 97 7.39 20.33 1.58
CA LYS A 97 8.35 21.42 1.61
C LYS A 97 8.71 21.86 3.04
N ALA A 98 7.81 21.72 4.00
CA ALA A 98 8.09 21.98 5.41
C ALA A 98 9.09 20.98 6.05
N LYS A 99 9.41 19.88 5.36
CA LYS A 99 10.32 18.83 5.84
C LYS A 99 11.54 18.60 4.95
N LEU A 100 11.48 19.03 3.70
CA LEU A 100 12.51 18.82 2.70
C LEU A 100 12.90 20.16 2.08
N ASN A 101 14.19 20.38 1.90
CA ASN A 101 14.70 21.59 1.28
C ASN A 101 14.47 21.51 -0.25
N LEU A 102 13.27 21.91 -0.67
CA LEU A 102 12.80 21.86 -2.05
C LEU A 102 12.53 23.28 -2.55
N THR A 103 12.84 23.51 -3.82
CA THR A 103 12.58 24.76 -4.55
C THR A 103 11.20 24.73 -5.21
N GLU A 104 10.63 25.91 -5.53
CA GLU A 104 9.33 25.98 -6.21
C GLU A 104 9.31 25.32 -7.59
N ASP A 105 10.45 25.30 -8.30
CA ASP A 105 10.58 24.64 -9.59
C ASP A 105 10.37 23.10 -9.49
N GLU A 106 10.63 22.52 -8.31
CA GLU A 106 10.44 21.10 -8.04
C GLU A 106 8.99 20.72 -7.72
N LYS A 107 8.12 21.70 -7.41
CA LYS A 107 6.73 21.48 -6.97
C LYS A 107 5.99 20.55 -7.91
N LYS A 108 6.01 20.84 -9.21
CA LYS A 108 5.28 20.06 -10.21
C LYS A 108 5.74 18.60 -10.24
N GLY A 109 7.05 18.36 -10.16
CA GLY A 109 7.61 17.00 -10.16
C GLY A 109 7.24 16.24 -8.90
N VAL A 110 7.46 16.84 -7.73
CA VAL A 110 7.18 16.21 -6.43
C VAL A 110 5.69 15.91 -6.26
N VAL A 111 4.81 16.85 -6.60
CA VAL A 111 3.35 16.64 -6.55
C VAL A 111 2.92 15.54 -7.53
N SER A 112 3.52 15.47 -8.71
CA SER A 112 3.30 14.36 -9.65
C SER A 112 3.74 13.01 -9.07
N ASP A 113 4.92 12.94 -8.45
CA ASP A 113 5.44 11.72 -7.80
C ASP A 113 4.47 11.21 -6.71
N ILE A 114 3.92 12.11 -5.90
CA ILE A 114 2.91 11.77 -4.88
C ILE A 114 1.66 11.17 -5.55
N GLY A 115 1.19 11.78 -6.64
CA GLY A 115 0.07 11.26 -7.43
C GLY A 115 0.33 9.86 -8.00
N GLU A 116 1.56 9.58 -8.43
CA GLU A 116 1.97 8.23 -8.85
C GLU A 116 1.95 7.24 -7.70
N LYS A 117 2.47 7.62 -6.52
CA LYS A 117 2.43 6.78 -5.33
C LYS A 117 1.00 6.47 -4.87
N TRP A 118 0.08 7.43 -5.00
CA TRP A 118 -1.34 7.20 -4.72
C TRP A 118 -1.97 6.20 -5.70
N LYS A 119 -1.68 6.29 -7.00
CA LYS A 119 -2.12 5.31 -8.01
C LYS A 119 -1.54 3.91 -7.70
N GLU A 120 -0.25 3.81 -7.41
CA GLU A 120 0.42 2.56 -7.01
C GLU A 120 -0.24 1.96 -5.77
N PHE A 121 -0.57 2.79 -4.77
CA PHE A 121 -1.23 2.35 -3.55
C PHE A 121 -2.61 1.74 -3.82
N LYS A 122 -3.48 2.44 -4.57
CA LYS A 122 -4.79 1.92 -4.99
C LYS A 122 -4.65 0.60 -5.77
N SER A 123 -3.63 0.50 -6.62
CA SER A 123 -3.33 -0.72 -7.37
C SER A 123 -2.93 -1.86 -6.45
N ARG A 124 -2.05 -1.63 -5.47
CA ARG A 124 -1.60 -2.65 -4.50
C ARG A 124 -2.74 -3.15 -3.62
N LEU A 125 -3.58 -2.26 -3.12
CA LEU A 125 -4.79 -2.65 -2.37
C LEU A 125 -5.67 -3.57 -3.22
N THR A 126 -5.86 -3.22 -4.49
CA THR A 126 -6.69 -4.02 -5.38
C THR A 126 -6.07 -5.39 -5.68
N MET A 127 -4.78 -5.43 -6.01
CA MET A 127 -4.07 -6.65 -6.39
C MET A 127 -3.86 -7.63 -5.24
N TYR A 128 -3.45 -7.14 -4.08
CA TYR A 128 -3.00 -8.00 -2.98
C TYR A 128 -4.01 -8.12 -1.84
N CYS A 129 -4.95 -7.18 -1.73
CA CYS A 129 -5.92 -7.19 -0.63
C CYS A 129 -7.35 -7.48 -1.08
N ILE A 130 -7.73 -7.19 -2.34
CA ILE A 130 -9.11 -7.40 -2.82
C ILE A 130 -9.20 -8.60 -3.75
N THR A 131 -8.43 -8.60 -4.84
CA THR A 131 -8.50 -9.63 -5.90
C THR A 131 -8.35 -11.06 -5.37
N PRO A 132 -7.43 -11.37 -4.43
CA PRO A 132 -7.28 -12.73 -3.90
C PRO A 132 -8.46 -13.23 -3.08
N TYR A 133 -9.32 -12.33 -2.58
CA TYR A 133 -10.43 -12.64 -1.69
C TYR A 133 -11.79 -12.20 -2.26
N LYS A 134 -11.88 -12.02 -3.59
CA LYS A 134 -13.09 -11.56 -4.28
C LYS A 134 -14.33 -12.42 -3.98
N ASP A 135 -14.13 -13.71 -3.75
CA ASP A 135 -15.20 -14.70 -3.47
C ASP A 135 -15.38 -14.97 -1.97
N GLN A 136 -14.66 -14.25 -1.11
CA GLN A 136 -14.62 -14.41 0.36
C GLN A 136 -14.87 -13.06 1.04
N PRO A 137 -16.10 -12.50 0.96
CA PRO A 137 -16.41 -11.15 1.44
C PRO A 137 -16.13 -10.96 2.94
N GLU A 138 -16.18 -12.02 3.74
CA GLU A 138 -15.83 -12.02 5.16
C GLU A 138 -14.38 -11.60 5.43
N LYS A 139 -13.47 -11.86 4.48
CA LYS A 139 -12.06 -11.43 4.56
C LYS A 139 -11.84 -9.97 4.14
N LEU A 140 -12.85 -9.33 3.56
CA LEU A 140 -12.82 -7.95 3.08
C LEU A 140 -13.57 -6.99 4.01
N LEU A 141 -14.08 -7.46 5.15
CA LEU A 141 -14.86 -6.65 6.09
C LEU A 141 -14.08 -5.50 6.72
N LYS A 142 -12.75 -5.54 6.74
CA LYS A 142 -11.91 -4.50 7.34
C LYS A 142 -10.75 -4.14 6.41
N PRO A 143 -10.25 -2.90 6.47
CA PRO A 143 -9.04 -2.52 5.74
C PRO A 143 -7.85 -3.40 6.17
N PRO A 144 -6.83 -3.55 5.30
CA PRO A 144 -5.63 -4.29 5.66
C PRO A 144 -4.99 -3.68 6.91
N LYS A 145 -4.61 -4.52 7.88
CA LYS A 145 -4.02 -4.12 9.18
C LYS A 145 -2.87 -3.11 9.03
N LYS A 146 -2.10 -3.20 7.94
CA LYS A 146 -0.99 -2.28 7.63
C LYS A 146 -1.44 -0.83 7.40
N HIS A 147 -2.64 -0.61 6.87
CA HIS A 147 -3.19 0.69 6.48
C HIS A 147 -4.47 1.06 7.24
N GLU A 148 -4.85 0.29 8.27
CA GLU A 148 -6.07 0.47 9.07
C GLU A 148 -6.19 1.87 9.69
N LYS A 149 -5.07 2.52 10.02
CA LYS A 149 -5.06 3.89 10.57
C LYS A 149 -5.30 4.98 9.52
N ASN A 150 -5.03 4.68 8.24
CA ASN A 150 -5.08 5.65 7.16
C ASN A 150 -6.36 5.52 6.33
N ILE A 151 -7.00 4.35 6.34
CA ILE A 151 -8.21 4.08 5.57
C ILE A 151 -9.38 3.96 6.55
N ARG A 152 -10.35 4.89 6.46
CA ARG A 152 -11.60 4.79 7.21
C ARG A 152 -12.39 3.56 6.74
N GLN A 153 -13.09 2.93 7.68
CA GLN A 153 -13.89 1.73 7.40
C GLN A 153 -14.90 1.95 6.25
N GLU A 154 -15.59 3.09 6.26
CA GLU A 154 -16.55 3.46 5.20
C GLU A 154 -15.89 3.59 3.82
N ASP A 155 -14.70 4.20 3.76
CA ASP A 155 -13.95 4.38 2.52
C ASP A 155 -13.45 3.03 2.00
N TRP A 156 -13.02 2.15 2.89
CA TRP A 156 -12.64 0.78 2.53
C TRP A 156 -13.80 0.02 1.89
N GLU A 157 -14.98 0.05 2.51
CA GLU A 157 -16.17 -0.65 1.99
C GLU A 157 -16.58 -0.11 0.61
N ARG A 158 -16.60 1.21 0.45
CA ARG A 158 -16.89 1.86 -0.84
C ARG A 158 -15.85 1.46 -1.89
N PHE A 159 -14.57 1.45 -1.51
CA PHE A 159 -13.48 1.06 -2.39
C PHE A 159 -13.61 -0.39 -2.85
N VAL A 160 -13.83 -1.33 -1.92
CA VAL A 160 -14.05 -2.76 -2.23
C VAL A 160 -15.22 -2.93 -3.19
N LYS A 161 -16.36 -2.27 -2.94
CA LYS A 161 -17.54 -2.31 -3.83
C LYS A 161 -17.27 -1.76 -5.23
N SER A 162 -16.32 -0.84 -5.39
CA SER A 162 -15.99 -0.24 -6.70
C SER A 162 -15.13 -1.12 -7.62
N ARG A 163 -14.33 -2.04 -7.05
CA ARG A 163 -13.36 -2.88 -7.80
C ARG A 163 -13.92 -4.08 -8.57
N PRO A 164 -15.02 -4.76 -8.19
CA PRO A 164 -15.52 -5.93 -8.92
C PRO A 164 -16.24 -5.59 -10.23
N THR A 165 -16.19 -4.35 -10.73
CA THR A 165 -16.84 -4.01 -12.00
C THR A 165 -16.10 -4.64 -13.20
N PRO A 166 -16.81 -5.26 -14.17
CA PRO A 166 -16.19 -5.84 -15.37
C PRO A 166 -15.29 -4.86 -16.13
N LYS A 167 -15.66 -3.57 -16.12
CA LYS A 167 -14.86 -2.48 -16.70
C LYS A 167 -13.50 -2.33 -16.00
N PHE A 168 -13.47 -2.41 -14.67
CA PHE A 168 -12.23 -2.35 -13.92
C PHE A 168 -11.37 -3.60 -14.16
N GLN A 169 -11.99 -4.80 -14.17
CA GLN A 169 -11.29 -6.04 -14.49
C GLN A 169 -10.68 -6.03 -15.90
N ALA A 170 -11.38 -5.52 -16.91
CA ALA A 170 -10.87 -5.45 -18.29
C ALA A 170 -9.66 -4.50 -18.42
N ILE A 171 -9.75 -3.29 -17.87
CA ILE A 171 -8.64 -2.32 -17.84
C ILE A 171 -7.46 -2.93 -17.07
N TYR A 172 -7.73 -3.59 -15.95
CA TYR A 172 -6.72 -4.18 -15.09
C TYR A 172 -6.00 -5.38 -15.72
N LEU A 173 -6.74 -6.29 -16.37
CA LEU A 173 -6.16 -7.42 -17.11
C LEU A 173 -5.29 -6.96 -18.27
N SER A 174 -5.69 -5.87 -18.95
CA SER A 174 -4.88 -5.27 -20.02
C SER A 174 -3.56 -4.69 -19.49
N PHE A 175 -3.57 -4.08 -18.31
CA PHE A 175 -2.39 -3.53 -17.65
C PHE A 175 -1.40 -4.62 -17.19
N LEU A 176 -1.91 -5.79 -16.80
CA LEU A 176 -1.09 -6.92 -16.36
C LEU A 176 -0.59 -7.82 -17.49
N GLY A 177 -0.96 -7.54 -18.75
CA GLY A 177 -0.60 -8.39 -19.90
C GLY A 177 -1.18 -9.81 -19.84
N LEU A 178 -2.15 -10.05 -18.94
CA LEU A 178 -2.81 -11.34 -18.79
C LEU A 178 -4.00 -11.39 -19.76
N LYS A 179 -3.92 -12.23 -20.79
CA LYS A 179 -5.04 -12.46 -21.72
C LYS A 179 -6.27 -12.97 -20.96
N SER A 180 -7.45 -12.56 -21.43
CA SER A 180 -8.79 -12.78 -20.88
C SER A 180 -9.27 -14.24 -20.84
N GLY A 181 -8.40 -15.21 -20.57
CA GLY A 181 -8.69 -16.65 -20.64
C GLY A 181 -8.40 -17.44 -19.37
N PHE A 182 -8.19 -16.81 -18.22
CA PHE A 182 -7.78 -17.51 -16.99
C PHE A 182 -8.88 -17.73 -15.95
N PHE A 183 -10.13 -17.44 -16.29
CA PHE A 183 -11.29 -17.83 -15.50
C PHE A 183 -12.35 -18.39 -16.45
N ALA A 184 -12.21 -19.66 -16.78
CA ALA A 184 -13.26 -20.52 -17.32
C ALA A 184 -13.41 -21.70 -16.37
#